data_AF-A0A0S4IZC9-F1
#
_entry.id   AF-A0A0S4IZC9-F1
#
_cell.length_a   1.000
_cell.length_b   1.000
_cell.length_c   1.000
_cell.angle_alpha   90.00
_cell.angle_beta   90.00
_cell.angle_gamma   90.00
#
_symmetry.space_group_name_H-M   'P 1'
#
loop_
_entity.id
_entity.type
_entity.pdbx_description
1 polymer ?
#
loop_
_entity_poly.entity_id
_entity_poly.type
_entity_poly.pdbx_seq_one_letter_code
_entity_poly.pdbx_strand_id
1 'polypeptide(L)'
;MPVDTHIGSLSFFPLKKVKYSSMRRTPFQRNSASAVYEFVDPSFLNNKRPTIPGGAWPQDLLRTKSIGDLQQIWFQLVKERNMLLSTKEHYLKHQEELGAMPAPSRIQMTADSMANIKAVMRERDNEATDRAVAIFRERVAKGTYRYPPGPQPPATSAATTSIVRVTTAAKVPKERLHELFGKFDVFEAHKGIVKIELNIAPEALEAKRTAEAAWEHYSVTKRDNEEYYKWNKEGHVSRYDFADVEIAPGVWEPIQPSEPGSASDAIIASAVAVPAPAESKRPPQGTVDRLRFDARPSYEKTTLQLGYYPNIATSAPEAIPPRPIHPDEIEGPWIATITYDATDGLPYARDLGVTMIDGTAVTSIEDGSPGVLPPYAATCPIYQEAVRAEEAAEETLMQWPNVPKWKSNYKTWTNRDVADIVAYNYSNVVDYVDREVLLTGKSVWELPISIDYTCGQAKSVPPHAEEPILTFPRANTMIEVQKL
;
A
#
# COMPACT_ATOMS: atom_id res chain seq x y z
N MET A 1 -10.56 26.08 41.04
CA MET A 1 -11.45 26.77 40.10
C MET A 1 -12.08 25.71 39.21
N PRO A 2 -13.41 25.49 39.26
CA PRO A 2 -14.04 24.51 38.38
C PRO A 2 -14.19 25.12 36.98
N VAL A 3 -13.78 24.35 35.97
CA VAL A 3 -13.95 24.71 34.56
C VAL A 3 -15.24 24.06 34.10
N ASP A 4 -16.27 24.88 33.89
CA ASP A 4 -17.56 24.48 33.35
C ASP A 4 -17.40 23.95 31.92
N THR A 5 -17.61 22.65 31.75
CA THR A 5 -17.75 22.00 30.45
C THR A 5 -19.15 22.27 29.90
N HIS A 6 -19.30 23.32 29.10
CA HIS A 6 -20.48 23.52 28.27
C HIS A 6 -20.47 22.53 27.10
N ILE A 7 -21.21 21.44 27.26
CA ILE A 7 -21.60 20.53 26.18
C ILE A 7 -22.56 21.29 25.27
N GLY A 8 -22.11 21.62 24.07
CA GLY A 8 -22.90 22.26 23.03
C GLY A 8 -24.12 21.40 22.66
N SER A 9 -25.29 21.98 22.88
CA SER A 9 -26.61 21.49 22.50
C SER A 9 -26.67 21.13 21.01
N LEU A 10 -26.66 19.82 20.71
CA LEU A 10 -27.08 19.28 19.42
C LEU A 10 -28.56 19.62 19.19
N SER A 11 -28.81 20.51 18.23
CA SER A 11 -30.14 20.85 17.76
C SER A 11 -30.81 19.62 17.16
N PHE A 12 -31.80 19.13 17.91
CA PHE A 12 -32.84 18.18 17.55
C PHE A 12 -33.37 18.41 16.11
N PHE A 13 -33.14 17.45 15.23
CA PHE A 13 -33.98 17.30 14.03
C PHE A 13 -35.41 16.96 14.47
N PRO A 14 -36.46 17.52 13.84
CA PRO A 14 -37.83 17.18 14.18
C PRO A 14 -38.08 15.73 13.78
N LEU A 15 -38.14 14.85 14.77
CA LEU A 15 -38.72 13.52 14.64
C LEU A 15 -40.08 13.68 13.94
N LYS A 16 -40.19 13.18 12.70
CA LYS A 16 -41.51 12.93 12.11
C LYS A 16 -42.31 12.20 13.17
N LYS A 17 -43.46 12.75 13.56
CA LYS A 17 -44.41 12.07 14.44
C LYS A 17 -44.84 10.78 13.75
N VAL A 18 -44.06 9.72 13.96
CA VAL A 18 -44.56 8.36 13.85
C VAL A 18 -45.72 8.34 14.82
N LYS A 19 -46.93 8.14 14.31
CA LYS A 19 -48.07 7.80 15.16
C LYS A 19 -47.61 6.56 15.93
N TYR A 20 -47.23 6.74 17.19
CA TYR A 20 -47.11 5.63 18.11
C TYR A 20 -48.52 5.04 18.17
N SER A 21 -48.75 4.00 17.37
CA SER A 21 -49.74 3.01 17.73
C SER A 21 -49.42 2.66 19.17
N SER A 22 -50.37 2.85 20.07
CA SER A 22 -50.23 2.46 21.46
C SER A 22 -49.73 1.03 21.47
N MET A 23 -48.44 0.85 21.77
CA MET A 23 -47.86 -0.47 21.91
C MET A 23 -48.59 -1.03 23.12
N ARG A 24 -49.60 -1.86 22.86
CA ARG A 24 -50.30 -2.60 23.90
C ARG A 24 -49.18 -3.26 24.68
N ARG A 25 -49.06 -2.92 25.96
CA ARG A 25 -48.21 -3.66 26.89
C ARG A 25 -48.68 -5.10 26.76
N THR A 26 -47.89 -5.92 26.09
CA THR A 26 -48.09 -7.36 26.13
C THR A 26 -48.03 -7.73 27.61
N PRO A 27 -49.00 -8.51 28.12
CA PRO A 27 -48.92 -8.95 29.50
C PRO A 27 -47.61 -9.71 29.62
N PHE A 28 -46.84 -9.39 30.66
CA PHE A 28 -45.66 -10.14 31.09
C PHE A 28 -46.04 -11.62 31.05
N GLN A 29 -45.60 -12.34 30.01
CA GLN A 29 -45.81 -13.77 29.92
C GLN A 29 -45.15 -14.32 31.16
N ARG A 30 -45.94 -14.91 32.06
CA ARG A 30 -45.42 -15.66 33.20
C ARG A 30 -44.35 -16.59 32.64
N ASN A 31 -43.08 -16.38 33.01
CA ASN A 31 -42.00 -17.27 32.63
C ASN A 31 -42.43 -18.68 33.07
N SER A 32 -42.84 -19.51 32.10
CA SER A 32 -43.13 -20.90 32.37
C SER A 32 -41.82 -21.59 32.76
N ALA A 33 -41.90 -22.66 33.56
CA ALA A 33 -40.72 -23.45 33.89
C ALA A 33 -39.92 -23.87 32.64
N SER A 34 -40.59 -24.01 31.49
CA SER A 34 -39.98 -24.27 30.18
C SER A 34 -38.86 -23.28 29.80
N ALA A 35 -39.02 -22.00 30.12
CA ALA A 35 -37.99 -21.00 29.83
C ALA A 35 -36.72 -21.22 30.67
N VAL A 36 -36.85 -21.78 31.87
CA VAL A 36 -35.72 -22.16 32.73
C VAL A 36 -35.11 -23.48 32.27
N TYR A 37 -35.92 -24.43 31.80
CA TYR A 37 -35.42 -25.70 31.23
C TYR A 37 -34.53 -25.48 30.01
N GLU A 38 -34.74 -24.43 29.20
CA GLU A 38 -33.85 -24.08 28.07
C GLU A 38 -32.41 -23.71 28.53
N PHE A 39 -32.20 -23.30 29.78
CA PHE A 39 -30.86 -23.00 30.30
C PHE A 39 -30.09 -24.23 30.79
N VAL A 40 -30.74 -25.39 30.89
CA VAL A 40 -30.11 -26.62 31.39
C VAL A 40 -30.05 -27.65 30.27
N ASP A 41 -28.87 -28.26 30.06
CA ASP A 41 -28.69 -29.26 28.99
C ASP A 41 -29.66 -30.44 29.20
N PRO A 42 -30.53 -30.75 28.21
CA PRO A 42 -31.50 -31.84 28.33
C PRO A 42 -30.83 -33.22 28.43
N SER A 43 -29.61 -33.39 27.90
CA SER A 43 -28.86 -34.64 28.05
C SER A 43 -28.42 -34.82 29.50
N PHE A 44 -27.99 -33.73 30.14
CA PHE A 44 -27.59 -33.74 31.54
C PHE A 44 -28.77 -34.06 32.47
N LEU A 45 -29.93 -33.42 32.28
CA LEU A 45 -31.15 -33.71 33.06
C LEU A 45 -31.60 -35.18 32.98
N ASN A 46 -31.38 -35.82 31.83
CA ASN A 46 -31.75 -37.20 31.60
C ASN A 46 -30.61 -38.20 31.88
N ASN A 47 -29.50 -37.76 32.49
CA ASN A 47 -28.31 -38.58 32.76
C ASN A 47 -27.75 -39.28 31.49
N LYS A 48 -27.82 -38.61 30.33
CA LYS A 48 -27.28 -39.08 29.05
C LYS A 48 -26.01 -38.31 28.69
N ARG A 49 -25.07 -38.99 28.01
CA ARG A 49 -23.86 -38.34 27.48
C ARG A 49 -24.24 -37.41 26.32
N PRO A 50 -23.95 -36.10 26.40
CA PRO A 50 -24.21 -35.20 25.27
C PRO A 50 -23.30 -35.55 24.09
N THR A 51 -23.84 -35.47 22.89
CA THR A 51 -23.10 -35.71 21.65
C THR A 51 -22.32 -34.47 21.22
N ILE A 52 -21.19 -34.69 20.54
CA ILE A 52 -20.44 -33.62 19.88
C ILE A 52 -21.17 -33.34 18.55
N PRO A 53 -21.61 -32.09 18.29
CA PRO A 53 -22.27 -31.74 17.04
C PRO A 53 -21.29 -31.72 15.86
N GLY A 54 -21.82 -31.67 14.64
CA GLY A 54 -21.03 -31.82 13.41
C GLY A 54 -20.01 -30.70 13.13
N GLY A 55 -20.22 -29.47 13.63
CA GLY A 55 -19.27 -28.36 13.45
C GLY A 55 -19.86 -26.97 13.72
N ALA A 56 -18.99 -25.96 13.64
CA ALA A 56 -19.37 -24.54 13.68
C ALA A 56 -19.91 -24.06 12.32
N TRP A 57 -20.63 -22.94 12.30
CA TRP A 57 -21.05 -22.28 11.06
C TRP A 57 -19.86 -21.64 10.35
N PRO A 58 -19.50 -22.10 9.13
CA PRO A 58 -18.40 -21.50 8.36
C PRO A 58 -18.84 -20.19 7.72
N GLN A 59 -17.89 -19.29 7.50
CA GLN A 59 -18.15 -17.96 6.91
C GLN A 59 -18.80 -18.06 5.53
N ASP A 60 -18.37 -19.00 4.69
CA ASP A 60 -18.89 -19.16 3.33
C ASP A 60 -20.38 -19.46 3.28
N LEU A 61 -20.89 -20.28 4.21
CA LEU A 61 -22.33 -20.55 4.30
C LEU A 61 -23.11 -19.35 4.85
N LEU A 62 -22.50 -18.58 5.76
CA LEU A 62 -23.12 -17.41 6.37
C LEU A 62 -23.23 -16.24 5.37
N ARG A 63 -22.29 -16.12 4.42
CA ARG A 63 -22.32 -15.11 3.36
C ARG A 63 -23.57 -15.22 2.48
N THR A 64 -24.10 -16.43 2.27
CA THR A 64 -25.34 -16.67 1.50
C THR A 64 -26.61 -16.33 2.27
N LYS A 65 -26.55 -16.14 3.60
CA LYS A 65 -27.74 -15.92 4.44
C LYS A 65 -28.19 -14.47 4.48
N SER A 66 -29.49 -14.24 4.57
CA SER A 66 -30.06 -12.91 4.75
C SER A 66 -29.72 -12.33 6.13
N ILE A 67 -29.82 -11.00 6.30
CA ILE A 67 -29.59 -10.38 7.62
C ILE A 67 -30.59 -10.85 8.68
N GLY A 68 -31.85 -11.12 8.27
CA GLY A 68 -32.88 -11.67 9.16
C GLY A 68 -32.53 -13.08 9.64
N ASP A 69 -32.06 -13.94 8.72
CA ASP A 69 -31.63 -15.30 9.07
C ASP A 69 -30.39 -15.26 9.99
N LEU A 70 -29.42 -14.40 9.70
CA LEU A 70 -28.21 -14.25 10.51
C LEU A 70 -28.55 -13.80 11.94
N GLN A 71 -29.49 -12.86 12.10
CA GLN A 71 -29.96 -12.44 13.42
C GLN A 71 -30.67 -13.59 14.16
N GLN A 72 -31.49 -14.39 13.46
CA GLN A 72 -32.16 -15.53 14.06
C GLN A 72 -31.17 -16.60 14.51
N ILE A 73 -30.19 -16.96 13.67
CA ILE A 73 -29.12 -17.89 14.01
C ILE A 73 -28.30 -17.35 15.19
N TRP A 74 -27.99 -16.05 15.20
CA TRP A 74 -27.31 -15.42 16.33
C TRP A 74 -28.05 -15.62 17.65
N PHE A 75 -29.37 -15.42 17.70
CA PHE A 75 -30.15 -15.66 18.91
C PHE A 75 -30.17 -17.13 19.33
N GLN A 76 -30.19 -18.07 18.38
CA GLN A 76 -30.06 -19.50 18.70
C GLN A 76 -28.69 -19.81 19.32
N LEU A 77 -27.61 -19.26 18.76
CA LEU A 77 -26.26 -19.42 19.31
C LEU A 77 -26.10 -18.78 20.69
N VAL A 78 -26.73 -17.62 20.93
CA VAL A 78 -26.73 -16.98 22.25
C VAL A 78 -27.43 -17.86 23.29
N LYS A 79 -28.58 -18.47 22.94
CA LYS A 79 -29.28 -19.41 23.83
C LYS A 79 -28.42 -20.63 24.14
N GLU A 80 -27.85 -21.26 23.11
CA GLU A 80 -26.94 -22.40 23.25
C GLU A 80 -25.74 -22.05 24.14
N ARG A 81 -25.09 -20.90 23.88
CA ARG A 81 -23.95 -20.41 24.68
C ARG A 81 -24.34 -20.24 26.15
N ASN A 82 -25.51 -19.67 26.45
CA ASN A 82 -25.96 -19.47 27.82
C ASN A 82 -26.20 -20.81 28.54
N MET A 83 -26.81 -21.79 27.87
CA MET A 83 -26.98 -23.14 28.40
C MET A 83 -25.63 -23.84 28.64
N LEU A 84 -24.71 -23.76 27.68
CA LEU A 84 -23.37 -24.36 27.81
C LEU A 84 -22.54 -23.71 28.92
N LEU A 85 -22.62 -22.39 29.10
CA LEU A 85 -21.96 -21.69 30.20
C LEU A 85 -22.56 -22.06 31.56
N SER A 86 -23.89 -22.18 31.65
CA SER A 86 -24.58 -22.64 32.86
C SER A 86 -24.16 -24.07 33.22
N THR A 87 -24.05 -24.94 32.22
CA THR A 87 -23.57 -26.31 32.38
C THR A 87 -22.10 -26.32 32.83
N LYS A 88 -21.22 -25.55 32.18
CA LYS A 88 -19.81 -25.43 32.57
C LYS A 88 -19.67 -24.95 34.01
N GLU A 89 -20.43 -23.94 34.42
CA GLU A 89 -20.43 -23.45 35.80
C GLU A 89 -20.89 -24.52 36.80
N HIS A 90 -21.90 -25.31 36.45
CA HIS A 90 -22.37 -26.42 37.30
C HIS A 90 -21.30 -27.49 37.50
N TYR A 91 -20.59 -27.90 36.44
CA TYR A 91 -19.49 -28.86 36.53
C TYR A 91 -18.29 -28.30 37.30
N LEU A 92 -18.02 -26.99 37.19
CA LEU A 92 -16.98 -26.34 38.00
C LEU A 92 -17.35 -26.31 39.49
N LYS A 93 -18.63 -26.09 39.83
CA LYS A 93 -19.11 -26.11 41.22
C LYS A 93 -19.02 -27.50 41.85
N HIS A 94 -19.25 -28.56 41.07
CA HIS A 94 -19.29 -29.95 41.54
C HIS A 94 -18.20 -30.80 40.87
N GLN A 95 -17.00 -30.24 40.70
CA GLN A 95 -15.92 -30.86 39.93
C GLN A 95 -15.46 -32.19 40.53
N GLU A 96 -15.50 -32.32 41.85
CA GLU A 96 -15.16 -33.57 42.55
C GLU A 96 -16.19 -34.68 42.32
N GLU A 97 -17.47 -34.31 42.19
CA GLU A 97 -18.59 -35.26 42.04
C GLU A 97 -18.81 -35.67 40.58
N LEU A 98 -18.67 -34.71 39.64
CA LEU A 98 -19.05 -34.89 38.23
C LEU A 98 -17.85 -35.01 37.28
N GLY A 99 -16.64 -34.64 37.72
CA GLY A 99 -15.46 -34.61 36.87
C GLY A 99 -15.50 -33.52 35.80
N ALA A 100 -14.85 -33.77 34.66
CA ALA A 100 -14.77 -32.82 33.56
C ALA A 100 -16.08 -32.75 32.75
N MET A 101 -16.43 -31.54 32.28
CA MET A 101 -17.61 -31.33 31.43
C MET A 101 -17.51 -32.17 30.14
N PRO A 102 -18.55 -32.95 29.80
CA PRO A 102 -18.57 -33.69 28.55
C PRO A 102 -18.76 -32.76 27.34
N ALA A 103 -18.06 -33.06 26.25
CA ALA A 103 -18.10 -32.32 24.98
C ALA A 103 -17.86 -30.80 25.13
N PRO A 104 -16.69 -30.37 25.66
CA PRO A 104 -16.37 -28.96 25.86
C PRO A 104 -16.17 -28.19 24.55
N SER A 105 -15.88 -28.88 23.44
CA SER A 105 -15.71 -28.29 22.10
C SER A 105 -16.95 -27.54 21.59
N ARG A 106 -18.15 -27.86 22.11
CA ARG A 106 -19.39 -27.13 21.80
C ARG A 106 -19.28 -25.63 22.08
N ILE A 107 -18.56 -25.25 23.15
CA ILE A 107 -18.37 -23.84 23.52
C ILE A 107 -17.54 -23.12 22.46
N GLN A 108 -16.45 -23.75 22.02
CA GLN A 108 -15.59 -23.20 20.98
C GLN A 108 -16.35 -23.08 19.64
N MET A 109 -17.05 -24.15 19.22
CA MET A 109 -17.85 -24.12 17.99
C MET A 109 -18.92 -23.02 18.00
N THR A 110 -19.55 -22.77 19.14
CA THR A 110 -20.54 -21.69 19.32
C THR A 110 -19.85 -20.32 19.23
N ALA A 111 -18.70 -20.15 19.88
CA ALA A 111 -17.92 -18.91 19.83
C ALA A 111 -17.41 -18.60 18.41
N ASP A 112 -16.92 -19.61 17.69
CA ASP A 112 -16.44 -19.49 16.31
C ASP A 112 -17.58 -19.11 15.37
N SER A 113 -18.75 -19.74 15.52
CA SER A 113 -19.95 -19.41 14.76
C SER A 113 -20.38 -17.96 15.00
N MET A 114 -20.35 -17.48 16.25
CA MET A 114 -20.65 -16.09 16.59
C MET A 114 -19.61 -15.12 16.01
N ALA A 115 -18.32 -15.44 16.09
CA ALA A 115 -17.25 -14.63 15.51
C ALA A 115 -17.39 -14.53 13.99
N ASN A 116 -17.73 -15.63 13.32
CA ASN A 116 -17.98 -15.67 11.88
C ASN A 116 -19.18 -14.83 11.47
N ILE A 117 -20.30 -14.87 12.21
CA ILE A 117 -21.45 -13.99 11.95
C ILE A 117 -21.04 -12.52 12.09
N LYS A 118 -20.27 -12.17 13.12
CA LYS A 118 -19.78 -10.80 13.32
C LYS A 118 -18.86 -10.35 12.19
N ALA A 119 -18.01 -11.24 11.69
CA ALA A 119 -17.13 -10.96 10.55
C ALA A 119 -17.95 -10.67 9.28
N VAL A 120 -18.91 -11.54 8.92
CA VAL A 120 -19.78 -11.34 7.75
C VAL A 120 -20.61 -10.06 7.85
N MET A 121 -21.10 -9.70 9.04
CA MET A 121 -21.79 -8.42 9.24
C MET A 121 -20.87 -7.24 9.04
N ARG A 122 -19.65 -7.28 9.59
CA ARG A 122 -18.66 -6.22 9.40
C ARG A 122 -18.29 -6.04 7.93
N GLU A 123 -18.12 -7.13 7.17
CA GLU A 123 -17.87 -7.07 5.72
C GLU A 123 -18.99 -6.28 5.02
N ARG A 124 -20.26 -6.63 5.27
CA ARG A 124 -21.43 -5.97 4.67
C ARG A 124 -21.59 -4.51 5.10
N ASP A 125 -21.37 -4.22 6.37
CA ASP A 125 -21.46 -2.87 6.92
C ASP A 125 -20.37 -1.96 6.34
N ASN A 126 -19.16 -2.49 6.14
CA ASN A 126 -18.06 -1.77 5.49
C ASN A 126 -18.42 -1.46 4.02
N GLU A 127 -18.87 -2.44 3.24
CA GLU A 127 -19.28 -2.22 1.84
C GLU A 127 -20.41 -1.18 1.71
N ALA A 128 -21.40 -1.24 2.60
CA ALA A 128 -22.50 -0.29 2.64
C ALA A 128 -22.01 1.12 3.01
N THR A 129 -21.08 1.21 3.97
CA THR A 129 -20.47 2.47 4.40
C THR A 129 -19.63 3.09 3.28
N ASP A 130 -18.79 2.32 2.61
CA ASP A 130 -17.95 2.79 1.50
C ASP A 130 -18.81 3.35 0.36
N ARG A 131 -19.89 2.64 0.01
CA ARG A 131 -20.84 3.10 -0.99
C ARG A 131 -21.56 4.38 -0.54
N ALA A 132 -21.99 4.46 0.71
CA ALA A 132 -22.66 5.64 1.26
C ALA A 132 -21.72 6.86 1.27
N VAL A 133 -20.46 6.67 1.66
CA VAL A 133 -19.42 7.71 1.66
C VAL A 133 -19.13 8.18 0.23
N ALA A 134 -19.03 7.29 -0.75
CA ALA A 134 -18.82 7.67 -2.15
C ALA A 134 -19.99 8.52 -2.69
N ILE A 135 -21.24 8.10 -2.44
CA ILE A 135 -22.44 8.87 -2.82
C ILE A 135 -22.47 10.23 -2.10
N PHE A 136 -22.08 10.26 -0.82
CA PHE A 136 -22.02 11.50 -0.06
C PHE A 136 -20.97 12.45 -0.62
N ARG A 137 -19.75 11.99 -0.90
CA ARG A 137 -18.67 12.77 -1.53
C ARG A 137 -19.11 13.32 -2.90
N GLU A 138 -19.80 12.53 -3.71
CA GLU A 138 -20.38 13.00 -4.98
C GLU A 138 -21.41 14.13 -4.77
N ARG A 139 -22.31 13.99 -3.79
CA ARG A 139 -23.31 15.03 -3.45
C ARG A 139 -22.67 16.30 -2.89
N VAL A 140 -21.58 16.16 -2.13
CA VAL A 140 -20.78 17.25 -1.61
C VAL A 140 -20.07 17.99 -2.74
N ALA A 141 -19.46 17.27 -3.70
CA ALA A 141 -18.83 17.87 -4.88
C ALA A 141 -19.85 18.63 -5.75
N LYS A 142 -21.08 18.12 -5.85
CA LYS A 142 -22.21 18.81 -6.53
C LYS A 142 -22.73 20.04 -5.78
N GLY A 143 -22.40 20.20 -4.49
CA GLY A 143 -22.88 21.34 -3.69
C GLY A 143 -24.36 21.28 -3.33
N THR A 144 -24.94 20.09 -3.19
CA THR A 144 -26.41 19.93 -3.09
C THR A 144 -26.99 20.50 -1.78
N TYR A 145 -26.20 20.53 -0.71
CA TYR A 145 -26.69 20.85 0.64
C TYR A 145 -26.69 22.36 0.92
N ARG A 146 -27.78 22.87 1.48
CA ARG A 146 -27.94 24.28 1.87
C ARG A 146 -28.69 24.40 3.19
N TYR A 147 -28.16 25.25 4.07
CA TYR A 147 -28.92 25.84 5.16
C TYR A 147 -28.93 27.37 4.92
N PRO A 148 -30.08 28.06 4.99
CA PRO A 148 -31.46 27.59 5.25
C PRO A 148 -32.05 26.69 4.15
N PRO A 149 -33.15 25.94 4.41
CA PRO A 149 -33.72 25.01 3.44
C PRO A 149 -34.24 25.74 2.20
N GLY A 150 -33.75 25.35 1.03
CA GLY A 150 -34.14 25.89 -0.27
C GLY A 150 -33.21 25.40 -1.38
N PRO A 151 -33.58 25.57 -2.66
CA PRO A 151 -32.72 25.20 -3.77
C PRO A 151 -31.43 26.06 -3.78
N GLN A 152 -30.33 25.52 -4.29
CA GLN A 152 -29.13 26.32 -4.57
C GLN A 152 -29.42 27.33 -5.68
N PRO A 153 -28.83 28.53 -5.64
CA PRO A 153 -28.89 29.44 -6.77
C PRO A 153 -28.15 28.81 -7.98
N PRO A 154 -28.53 29.16 -9.22
CA PRO A 154 -27.93 28.59 -10.42
C PRO A 154 -26.44 28.94 -10.50
N ALA A 155 -25.62 27.99 -10.95
CA ALA A 155 -24.16 28.17 -11.09
C ALA A 155 -23.79 29.40 -11.94
N THR A 156 -24.58 29.70 -12.97
CA THR A 156 -24.40 30.87 -13.85
C THR A 156 -24.43 32.20 -13.11
N SER A 157 -25.14 32.31 -11.98
CA SER A 157 -25.21 33.55 -11.21
C SER A 157 -23.92 33.88 -10.45
N ALA A 158 -23.03 32.91 -10.28
CA ALA A 158 -21.75 33.08 -9.57
C ALA A 158 -20.54 33.22 -10.51
N ALA A 159 -20.68 32.83 -11.79
CA ALA A 159 -19.58 32.83 -12.74
C ALA A 159 -19.46 34.18 -13.47
N THR A 160 -18.79 35.14 -12.83
CA THR A 160 -18.45 36.44 -13.45
C THR A 160 -17.12 36.41 -14.19
N THR A 161 -16.31 35.37 -13.95
CA THR A 161 -14.95 35.21 -14.50
C THR A 161 -14.94 34.37 -15.77
N SER A 162 -14.03 34.65 -16.71
CA SER A 162 -13.75 33.80 -17.88
C SER A 162 -12.36 33.18 -17.81
N ILE A 163 -12.20 31.97 -18.34
CA ILE A 163 -10.91 31.27 -18.36
C ILE A 163 -10.46 31.14 -19.81
N VAL A 164 -9.25 31.59 -20.11
CA VAL A 164 -8.66 31.51 -21.45
C VAL A 164 -7.46 30.58 -21.40
N ARG A 165 -7.43 29.63 -22.34
CA ARG A 165 -6.33 28.69 -22.52
C ARG A 165 -5.47 29.16 -23.70
N VAL A 166 -4.24 29.55 -23.43
CA VAL A 166 -3.26 29.97 -24.43
C VAL A 166 -2.20 28.88 -24.56
N THR A 167 -2.01 28.36 -25.76
CA THR A 167 -0.95 27.38 -26.04
C THR A 167 0.25 28.10 -26.66
N THR A 168 1.44 27.91 -26.09
CA THR A 168 2.69 28.52 -26.56
C THR A 168 3.72 27.45 -26.88
N ALA A 169 4.58 27.69 -27.88
CA ALA A 169 5.59 26.73 -28.31
C ALA A 169 6.72 26.50 -27.28
N ALA A 170 6.97 27.47 -26.41
CA ALA A 170 7.95 27.39 -25.32
C ALA A 170 7.42 28.05 -24.05
N LYS A 171 8.22 27.97 -22.99
CA LYS A 171 7.87 28.48 -21.67
C LYS A 171 7.97 30.01 -21.64
N VAL A 172 6.83 30.68 -21.46
CA VAL A 172 6.77 32.12 -21.21
C VAL A 172 6.63 32.39 -19.70
N PRO A 173 7.40 33.31 -19.10
CA PRO A 173 7.27 33.62 -17.69
C PRO A 173 5.90 34.23 -17.37
N LYS A 174 5.38 33.94 -16.17
CA LYS A 174 4.03 34.36 -15.75
C LYS A 174 3.86 35.88 -15.73
N GLU A 175 4.90 36.60 -15.29
CA GLU A 175 4.91 38.06 -15.24
C GLU A 175 4.73 38.67 -16.63
N ARG A 176 5.39 38.08 -17.63
CA ARG A 176 5.28 38.53 -19.02
C ARG A 176 3.89 38.27 -19.60
N LEU A 177 3.34 37.09 -19.33
CA LEU A 177 1.94 36.79 -19.71
C LEU A 177 0.97 37.75 -19.03
N HIS A 178 1.19 38.07 -17.76
CA HIS A 178 0.37 39.02 -17.00
C HIS A 178 0.44 40.44 -17.57
N GLU A 179 1.62 40.89 -18.02
CA GLU A 179 1.77 42.18 -18.68
C GLU A 179 1.05 42.27 -20.02
N LEU A 180 1.21 41.24 -20.86
CA LEU A 180 0.71 41.23 -22.23
C LEU A 180 -0.80 40.98 -22.31
N PHE A 181 -1.30 40.06 -21.50
CA PHE A 181 -2.73 39.73 -21.44
C PHE A 181 -3.48 40.58 -20.41
N GLY A 182 -2.81 41.50 -19.72
CA GLY A 182 -3.45 42.42 -18.79
C GLY A 182 -4.38 43.37 -19.53
N LYS A 183 -5.56 43.62 -18.95
CA LYS A 183 -6.51 44.62 -19.41
C LYS A 183 -5.95 46.03 -19.24
N PHE A 184 -5.89 46.80 -20.33
CA PHE A 184 -5.33 48.16 -20.31
C PHE A 184 -6.27 49.20 -19.69
N ASP A 185 -7.58 48.91 -19.63
CA ASP A 185 -8.64 49.74 -19.06
C ASP A 185 -8.77 49.58 -17.53
N VAL A 186 -8.20 48.51 -16.97
CA VAL A 186 -8.23 48.22 -15.53
C VAL A 186 -7.01 48.83 -14.85
N PHE A 187 -7.21 49.91 -14.08
CA PHE A 187 -6.18 50.60 -13.31
C PHE A 187 -5.89 49.92 -11.95
N GLU A 188 -5.66 48.61 -11.98
CA GLU A 188 -5.32 47.82 -10.81
C GLU A 188 -4.04 47.01 -11.07
N ALA A 189 -3.32 46.64 -10.01
CA ALA A 189 -2.06 45.90 -10.14
C ALA A 189 -2.23 44.56 -10.88
N HIS A 190 -3.39 43.92 -10.73
CA HIS A 190 -3.72 42.63 -11.35
C HIS A 190 -4.25 42.75 -12.79
N LYS A 191 -4.45 43.97 -13.32
CA LYS A 191 -4.88 44.26 -14.69
C LYS A 191 -6.04 43.36 -15.19
N GLY A 192 -7.04 43.10 -14.35
CA GLY A 192 -8.19 42.24 -14.68
C GLY A 192 -7.91 40.74 -14.78
N ILE A 193 -6.75 40.25 -14.35
CA ILE A 193 -6.37 38.83 -14.27
C ILE A 193 -6.36 38.37 -12.81
N VAL A 194 -7.02 37.26 -12.50
CA VAL A 194 -7.07 36.67 -11.15
C VAL A 194 -5.86 35.76 -10.90
N LYS A 195 -5.56 34.86 -11.84
CA LYS A 195 -4.50 33.85 -11.71
C LYS A 195 -4.01 33.35 -13.08
N ILE A 196 -2.72 33.04 -13.16
CA ILE A 196 -2.07 32.39 -14.31
C ILE A 196 -1.43 31.06 -13.88
N GLU A 197 -1.88 29.97 -14.48
CA GLU A 197 -1.31 28.63 -14.33
C GLU A 197 -0.59 28.21 -15.60
N LEU A 198 0.60 27.62 -15.46
CA LEU A 198 1.43 27.16 -16.57
C LEU A 198 1.63 25.66 -16.41
N ASN A 199 1.10 24.89 -17.34
CA ASN A 199 1.23 23.44 -17.37
C ASN A 199 1.83 23.02 -18.71
N ILE A 200 2.72 22.03 -18.70
CA ILE A 200 3.15 21.37 -19.94
C ILE A 200 2.05 20.41 -20.39
N ALA A 201 1.83 20.28 -21.70
CA ALA A 201 0.90 19.28 -22.22
C ALA A 201 1.32 17.86 -21.77
N PRO A 202 0.38 16.95 -21.44
CA PRO A 202 0.72 15.62 -20.96
C PRO A 202 1.53 14.82 -21.99
N GLU A 203 1.20 14.96 -23.29
CA GLU A 203 1.94 14.32 -24.39
C GLU A 203 3.40 14.81 -24.44
N ALA A 204 3.62 16.11 -24.24
CA ALA A 204 4.96 16.69 -24.21
C ALA A 204 5.74 16.30 -22.95
N LEU A 205 5.07 16.12 -21.81
CA LEU A 205 5.69 15.63 -20.58
C LEU A 205 6.18 14.19 -20.73
N GLU A 206 5.38 13.33 -21.35
CA GLU A 206 5.78 11.96 -21.67
C GLU A 206 6.93 11.93 -22.67
N ALA A 207 6.89 12.76 -23.72
CA ALA A 207 7.99 12.90 -24.68
C ALA A 207 9.30 13.37 -24.03
N LYS A 208 9.24 14.27 -23.03
CA LYS A 208 10.42 14.66 -22.25
C LYS A 208 10.98 13.52 -21.44
N ARG A 209 10.13 12.74 -20.77
CA ARG A 209 10.57 11.57 -19.99
C ARG A 209 11.23 10.52 -20.86
N THR A 210 10.71 10.27 -22.07
CA THR A 210 11.32 9.31 -23.00
C THR A 210 12.63 9.83 -23.59
N ALA A 211 12.70 11.13 -23.91
CA ALA A 211 13.94 11.77 -24.36
C ALA A 211 15.02 11.75 -23.26
N GLU A 212 14.64 11.95 -21.99
CA GLU A 212 15.55 11.89 -20.85
C GLU A 212 16.12 10.49 -20.67
N ALA A 213 15.26 9.47 -20.68
CA ALA A 213 15.70 8.08 -20.63
C ALA A 213 16.61 7.71 -21.83
N ALA A 214 16.29 8.18 -23.04
CA ALA A 214 17.13 7.97 -24.23
C ALA A 214 18.48 8.69 -24.14
N TRP A 215 18.49 9.91 -23.58
CA TRP A 215 19.70 10.69 -23.36
C TRP A 215 20.59 10.07 -22.28
N GLU A 216 20.01 9.60 -21.17
CA GLU A 216 20.72 8.84 -20.14
C GLU A 216 21.36 7.59 -20.74
N HIS A 217 20.60 6.79 -21.49
CA HIS A 217 21.11 5.62 -22.19
C HIS A 217 22.27 5.99 -23.12
N TYR A 218 22.09 6.98 -24.01
CA TYR A 218 23.15 7.47 -24.90
C TYR A 218 24.40 7.92 -24.14
N SER A 219 24.23 8.65 -23.04
CA SER A 219 25.34 9.17 -22.24
C SER A 219 26.16 8.05 -21.59
N VAL A 220 25.48 7.01 -21.07
CA VAL A 220 26.10 5.82 -20.50
C VAL A 220 26.81 5.03 -21.60
N THR A 221 26.13 4.71 -22.71
CA THR A 221 26.72 3.95 -23.82
C THR A 221 27.94 4.67 -24.40
N LYS A 222 27.88 6.00 -24.55
CA LYS A 222 29.01 6.80 -25.04
C LYS A 222 30.18 6.73 -24.07
N ARG A 223 29.95 6.94 -22.77
CA ARG A 223 31.00 6.83 -21.74
C ARG A 223 31.63 5.44 -21.73
N ASP A 224 30.82 4.38 -21.76
CA ASP A 224 31.29 3.01 -21.71
C ASP A 224 32.12 2.65 -22.96
N ASN A 225 31.72 3.12 -24.16
CA ASN A 225 32.52 2.98 -25.38
C ASN A 225 33.86 3.72 -25.29
N GLU A 226 33.84 4.98 -24.84
CA GLU A 226 35.05 5.78 -24.68
C GLU A 226 36.02 5.13 -23.69
N GLU A 227 35.52 4.59 -22.57
CA GLU A 227 36.32 3.89 -21.57
C GLU A 227 36.88 2.55 -22.08
N TYR A 228 36.08 1.77 -22.81
CA TYR A 228 36.49 0.46 -23.34
C TYR A 228 37.57 0.60 -24.42
N TYR A 229 37.34 1.44 -25.44
CA TYR A 229 38.29 1.62 -26.56
C TYR A 229 39.49 2.51 -26.22
N LYS A 230 39.49 3.18 -25.05
CA LYS A 230 40.65 3.96 -24.57
C LYS A 230 41.96 3.17 -24.65
N TRP A 231 41.91 1.88 -24.36
CA TRP A 231 43.06 0.99 -24.25
C TRP A 231 43.42 0.26 -25.55
N ASN A 232 42.54 0.27 -26.56
CA ASN A 232 42.72 -0.46 -27.83
C ASN A 232 42.76 0.51 -29.04
N LYS A 233 43.45 1.64 -28.90
CA LYS A 233 43.67 2.58 -30.02
C LYS A 233 44.78 2.05 -30.94
N GLU A 234 44.66 2.32 -32.24
CA GLU A 234 45.67 1.92 -33.22
C GLU A 234 47.07 2.39 -32.82
N GLY A 235 48.04 1.48 -32.75
CA GLY A 235 49.42 1.76 -32.35
C GLY A 235 49.65 2.01 -30.86
N HIS A 236 48.63 1.83 -30.00
CA HIS A 236 48.79 1.95 -28.55
C HIS A 236 49.48 0.69 -28.00
N VAL A 237 50.73 0.83 -27.55
CA VAL A 237 51.47 -0.24 -26.86
C VAL A 237 51.82 0.24 -25.46
N SER A 238 51.52 -0.57 -24.45
CA SER A 238 51.84 -0.26 -23.06
C SER A 238 53.28 -0.63 -22.75
N ARG A 239 53.91 0.11 -21.83
CA ARG A 239 55.22 -0.29 -21.27
C ARG A 239 55.15 -1.66 -20.60
N TYR A 240 54.00 -2.01 -20.02
CA TYR A 240 53.81 -3.26 -19.29
C TYR A 240 53.60 -4.47 -20.22
N ASP A 241 53.30 -4.26 -21.51
CA ASP A 241 53.24 -5.36 -22.49
C ASP A 241 54.64 -5.94 -22.77
N PHE A 242 55.70 -5.18 -22.47
CA PHE A 242 57.11 -5.60 -22.59
C PHE A 242 57.76 -5.87 -21.22
N ALA A 243 56.97 -6.17 -20.19
CA ALA A 243 57.52 -6.54 -18.90
C ALA A 243 58.25 -7.89 -19.01
N ASP A 244 59.44 -7.99 -18.41
CA ASP A 244 60.22 -9.22 -18.42
C ASP A 244 59.50 -10.31 -17.60
N VAL A 245 59.01 -11.35 -18.27
CA VAL A 245 58.36 -12.50 -17.64
C VAL A 245 59.18 -13.75 -17.90
N GLU A 246 59.72 -14.34 -16.84
CA GLU A 246 60.40 -15.64 -16.91
C GLU A 246 59.36 -16.76 -16.97
N ILE A 247 59.21 -17.39 -18.14
CA ILE A 247 58.25 -18.47 -18.35
C ILE A 247 58.84 -19.82 -17.93
N ALA A 248 60.14 -19.98 -18.18
CA ALA A 248 60.92 -21.13 -17.78
C ALA A 248 62.34 -20.67 -17.42
N PRO A 249 63.09 -21.44 -16.61
CA PRO A 249 64.44 -21.04 -16.21
C PRO A 249 65.32 -20.67 -17.41
N GLY A 250 65.69 -19.40 -17.52
CA GLY A 250 66.50 -18.87 -18.63
C GLY A 250 65.75 -18.54 -19.93
N VAL A 251 64.42 -18.64 -19.96
CA VAL A 251 63.55 -18.26 -21.09
C VAL A 251 62.63 -17.11 -20.67
N TRP A 252 62.84 -15.95 -21.29
CA TRP A 252 62.16 -14.69 -20.98
C TRP A 252 61.28 -14.24 -22.15
N GLU A 253 60.10 -13.72 -21.84
CA GLU A 253 59.30 -12.92 -22.77
C GLU A 253 59.52 -11.42 -22.53
N PRO A 254 59.55 -10.60 -23.61
CA PRO A 254 59.43 -11.00 -25.02
C PRO A 254 60.69 -11.70 -25.54
N ILE A 255 60.52 -12.76 -26.36
CA ILE A 255 61.61 -13.39 -27.11
C ILE A 255 62.24 -12.30 -27.99
N GLN A 256 63.58 -12.18 -27.97
CA GLN A 256 64.28 -11.13 -28.72
C GLN A 256 63.77 -11.09 -30.17
N PRO A 257 63.30 -9.93 -30.67
CA PRO A 257 62.77 -9.83 -32.02
C PRO A 257 63.86 -10.20 -33.02
N SER A 258 63.51 -10.98 -34.03
CA SER A 258 64.43 -11.35 -35.12
C SER A 258 64.89 -10.14 -35.95
N GLU A 259 64.18 -9.00 -35.88
CA GLU A 259 64.56 -7.73 -36.48
C GLU A 259 64.24 -6.51 -35.58
N PRO A 260 65.13 -5.49 -35.52
CA PRO A 260 64.89 -4.27 -34.75
C PRO A 260 63.79 -3.42 -35.43
N GLY A 261 62.58 -3.43 -34.86
CA GLY A 261 61.44 -2.62 -35.31
C GLY A 261 60.17 -3.39 -35.63
N SER A 262 60.20 -4.73 -35.63
CA SER A 262 58.99 -5.55 -35.77
C SER A 262 58.39 -5.83 -34.38
N ALA A 263 57.23 -5.26 -34.09
CA ALA A 263 56.45 -5.58 -32.88
C ALA A 263 55.70 -6.93 -32.99
N SER A 264 56.06 -7.78 -33.95
CA SER A 264 55.25 -8.92 -34.39
C SER A 264 55.09 -10.04 -33.35
N ASP A 265 56.01 -10.17 -32.40
CA ASP A 265 56.08 -11.34 -31.52
C ASP A 265 55.73 -11.03 -30.06
N ALA A 266 55.37 -9.77 -29.73
CA ALA A 266 54.98 -9.36 -28.39
C ALA A 266 53.48 -9.55 -28.13
N ILE A 267 53.11 -10.08 -26.97
CA ILE A 267 51.71 -10.25 -26.56
C ILE A 267 51.18 -8.91 -26.05
N ILE A 268 50.38 -8.22 -26.87
CA ILE A 268 49.74 -6.95 -26.50
C ILE A 268 48.43 -7.24 -25.78
N ALA A 269 48.31 -6.86 -24.51
CA ALA A 269 47.14 -7.19 -23.68
C ALA A 269 45.82 -6.67 -24.26
N SER A 270 45.80 -5.49 -24.89
CA SER A 270 44.60 -4.90 -25.49
C SER A 270 44.15 -5.58 -26.80
N ALA A 271 45.05 -6.33 -27.46
CA ALA A 271 44.76 -7.05 -28.71
C ALA A 271 44.36 -8.51 -28.47
N VAL A 272 44.42 -9.00 -27.22
CA VAL A 272 43.99 -10.34 -26.86
C VAL A 272 42.48 -10.48 -27.06
N ALA A 273 42.06 -11.55 -27.74
CA ALA A 273 40.65 -11.84 -27.95
C ALA A 273 39.95 -12.15 -26.61
N VAL A 274 38.97 -11.33 -26.25
CA VAL A 274 38.20 -11.47 -25.01
C VAL A 274 37.11 -12.54 -25.18
N PRO A 275 37.00 -13.53 -24.28
CA PRO A 275 35.92 -14.52 -24.33
C PRO A 275 34.56 -13.88 -23.99
N ALA A 276 33.46 -14.45 -24.50
CA ALA A 276 32.12 -14.00 -24.18
C ALA A 276 31.83 -14.09 -22.65
N PRO A 277 31.02 -13.19 -22.06
CA PRO A 277 30.67 -13.23 -20.65
C PRO A 277 29.95 -14.53 -20.30
N ALA A 278 30.40 -15.20 -19.23
CA ALA A 278 29.78 -16.42 -18.76
C ALA A 278 28.40 -16.15 -18.12
N GLU A 279 27.36 -16.84 -18.59
CA GLU A 279 26.03 -16.85 -17.96
C GLU A 279 26.02 -17.66 -16.67
N SER A 280 25.04 -17.40 -15.79
CA SER A 280 24.76 -18.23 -14.60
C SER A 280 24.62 -19.71 -14.97
N LYS A 281 25.21 -20.61 -14.15
CA LYS A 281 25.07 -22.07 -14.34
C LYS A 281 23.58 -22.43 -14.41
N ARG A 282 23.15 -23.02 -15.54
CA ARG A 282 21.77 -23.48 -15.70
C ARG A 282 21.52 -24.67 -14.77
N PRO A 283 20.33 -24.76 -14.15
CA PRO A 283 19.99 -25.93 -13.35
C PRO A 283 19.95 -27.19 -14.24
N PRO A 284 20.40 -28.34 -13.73
CA PRO A 284 20.32 -29.60 -14.48
C PRO A 284 18.86 -29.99 -14.76
N GLN A 285 18.62 -30.75 -15.82
CA GLN A 285 17.27 -31.16 -16.23
C GLN A 285 16.63 -32.17 -15.25
N GLY A 286 17.43 -33.00 -14.59
CA GLY A 286 16.95 -34.00 -13.64
C GLY A 286 16.37 -33.36 -12.39
N THR A 287 15.16 -33.75 -11.98
CA THR A 287 14.46 -33.17 -10.83
C THR A 287 15.28 -33.24 -9.54
N VAL A 288 15.88 -34.39 -9.25
CA VAL A 288 16.69 -34.58 -8.02
C VAL A 288 17.95 -33.72 -8.06
N ASP A 289 18.63 -33.67 -9.20
CA ASP A 289 19.86 -32.89 -9.34
C ASP A 289 19.57 -31.39 -9.33
N ARG A 290 18.41 -30.97 -9.84
CA ARG A 290 17.95 -29.59 -9.74
C ARG A 290 17.68 -29.19 -8.30
N LEU A 291 16.99 -30.02 -7.53
CA LEU A 291 16.77 -29.78 -6.10
C LEU A 291 18.10 -29.71 -5.33
N ARG A 292 19.05 -30.60 -5.65
CA ARG A 292 20.40 -30.55 -5.08
C ARG A 292 21.16 -29.28 -5.47
N PHE A 293 21.02 -28.83 -6.71
CA PHE A 293 21.61 -27.58 -7.18
C PHE A 293 21.00 -26.37 -6.48
N ASP A 294 19.67 -26.33 -6.37
CA ASP A 294 18.93 -25.26 -5.71
C ASP A 294 19.20 -25.20 -4.19
N ALA A 295 19.55 -26.33 -3.57
CA ALA A 295 19.95 -26.40 -2.16
C ALA A 295 21.38 -25.92 -1.89
N ARG A 296 22.24 -25.77 -2.91
CA ARG A 296 23.62 -25.29 -2.71
C ARG A 296 23.66 -23.86 -2.18
N PRO A 297 24.66 -23.48 -1.37
CA PRO A 297 24.83 -22.11 -0.91
C PRO A 297 25.16 -21.17 -2.07
N SER A 298 24.86 -19.88 -1.89
CA SER A 298 25.00 -18.87 -2.95
C SER A 298 26.41 -18.79 -3.53
N TYR A 299 27.46 -18.97 -2.72
CA TYR A 299 28.85 -18.92 -3.20
C TYR A 299 29.19 -20.06 -4.17
N GLU A 300 28.65 -21.28 -4.00
CA GLU A 300 28.88 -22.39 -4.95
C GLU A 300 28.13 -22.20 -6.27
N LYS A 301 27.03 -21.46 -6.22
CA LYS A 301 26.24 -21.06 -7.39
C LYS A 301 26.89 -19.94 -8.18
N THR A 302 27.84 -19.20 -7.59
CA THR A 302 28.57 -18.16 -8.32
C THR A 302 29.30 -18.76 -9.53
N THR A 303 29.27 -18.02 -10.63
CA THR A 303 30.00 -18.36 -11.86
C THR A 303 31.40 -17.79 -11.77
N LEU A 304 32.39 -18.63 -12.05
CA LEU A 304 33.79 -18.21 -12.13
C LEU A 304 34.23 -18.33 -13.59
N GLN A 305 34.72 -17.23 -14.17
CA GLN A 305 35.28 -17.20 -15.52
C GLN A 305 36.77 -16.84 -15.47
N LEU A 306 37.13 -15.72 -14.84
CA LEU A 306 38.52 -15.25 -14.72
C LEU A 306 39.16 -15.56 -13.35
N GLY A 307 38.34 -15.76 -12.31
CA GLY A 307 38.80 -16.06 -10.94
C GLY A 307 39.21 -14.84 -10.09
N TYR A 308 39.56 -13.71 -10.73
CA TYR A 308 39.87 -12.42 -10.11
C TYR A 308 38.94 -11.33 -10.63
N TYR A 309 38.84 -10.17 -9.98
CA TYR A 309 38.04 -9.04 -10.46
C TYR A 309 38.38 -8.67 -11.92
N PRO A 310 37.39 -8.42 -12.81
CA PRO A 310 35.92 -8.36 -12.59
C PRO A 310 35.18 -9.71 -12.57
N ASN A 311 35.91 -10.83 -12.59
CA ASN A 311 35.51 -12.23 -12.66
C ASN A 311 34.80 -12.63 -13.96
N ILE A 312 33.84 -11.84 -14.44
CA ILE A 312 33.18 -12.02 -15.73
C ILE A 312 33.78 -11.04 -16.73
N ALA A 313 34.13 -11.53 -17.91
CA ALA A 313 34.66 -10.70 -18.98
C ALA A 313 33.60 -9.67 -19.42
N THR A 314 33.99 -8.40 -19.57
CA THR A 314 33.12 -7.37 -20.13
C THR A 314 32.87 -7.66 -21.61
N SER A 315 31.61 -7.66 -22.03
CA SER A 315 31.27 -7.71 -23.46
C SER A 315 31.71 -6.43 -24.16
N ALA A 316 32.00 -6.52 -25.47
CA ALA A 316 32.21 -5.33 -26.28
C ALA A 316 30.95 -4.44 -26.19
N PRO A 317 31.12 -3.13 -25.93
CA PRO A 317 29.98 -2.23 -25.81
C PRO A 317 29.22 -2.14 -27.14
N GLU A 318 27.93 -1.88 -27.05
CA GLU A 318 27.11 -1.62 -28.23
C GLU A 318 27.66 -0.41 -28.99
N ALA A 319 27.50 -0.40 -30.31
CA ALA A 319 27.88 0.75 -31.12
C ALA A 319 27.17 2.01 -30.60
N ILE A 320 27.91 3.12 -30.49
CA ILE A 320 27.36 4.38 -30.00
C ILE A 320 26.14 4.76 -30.83
N PRO A 321 24.93 4.83 -30.22
CA PRO A 321 23.74 5.20 -30.97
C PRO A 321 23.86 6.65 -31.46
N PRO A 322 23.13 7.03 -32.52
CA PRO A 322 23.09 8.42 -32.95
C PRO A 322 22.62 9.30 -31.78
N ARG A 323 23.14 10.52 -31.68
CA ARG A 323 22.78 11.47 -30.61
C ARG A 323 21.25 11.64 -30.59
N PRO A 324 20.57 11.26 -29.49
CA PRO A 324 19.14 11.48 -29.37
C PRO A 324 18.85 12.96 -29.10
N ILE A 325 17.56 13.32 -29.18
CA ILE A 325 17.09 14.68 -28.86
C ILE A 325 17.25 14.89 -27.35
N HIS A 326 17.81 16.02 -26.95
CA HIS A 326 17.93 16.36 -25.53
C HIS A 326 16.56 16.81 -24.97
N PRO A 327 16.20 16.51 -23.71
CA PRO A 327 14.91 16.93 -23.13
C PRO A 327 14.64 18.43 -23.22
N ASP A 328 15.69 19.25 -23.15
CA ASP A 328 15.59 20.72 -23.26
C ASP A 328 15.37 21.21 -24.69
N GLU A 329 15.77 20.43 -25.71
CA GLU A 329 15.49 20.77 -27.12
C GLU A 329 13.99 20.62 -27.43
N ILE A 330 13.28 19.81 -26.65
CA ILE A 330 11.83 19.68 -26.70
C ILE A 330 11.24 20.73 -25.76
N GLU A 331 11.11 21.97 -26.21
CA GLU A 331 10.47 22.99 -25.35
C GLU A 331 9.01 22.64 -25.07
N GLY A 332 8.34 22.06 -26.09
CA GLY A 332 7.00 21.46 -26.05
C GLY A 332 5.89 22.49 -25.91
N PRO A 333 4.65 22.20 -26.34
CA PRO A 333 3.54 23.11 -26.14
C PRO A 333 3.26 23.30 -24.63
N TRP A 334 3.39 24.55 -24.18
CA TRP A 334 2.98 25.00 -22.86
C TRP A 334 1.54 25.49 -22.92
N ILE A 335 0.76 25.12 -21.92
CA ILE A 335 -0.63 25.52 -21.76
C ILE A 335 -0.67 26.52 -20.61
N ALA A 336 -0.89 27.79 -20.95
CA ALA A 336 -1.15 28.85 -20.00
C ALA A 336 -2.66 29.01 -19.80
N THR A 337 -3.14 28.76 -18.59
CA THR A 337 -4.53 28.97 -18.19
C THR A 337 -4.61 30.31 -17.46
N ILE A 338 -5.21 31.30 -18.11
CA ILE A 338 -5.39 32.66 -17.61
C ILE A 338 -6.84 32.81 -17.16
N THR A 339 -7.04 33.20 -15.91
CA THR A 339 -8.37 33.48 -15.36
C THR A 339 -8.58 34.99 -15.31
N TYR A 340 -9.55 35.49 -16.07
CA TYR A 340 -9.93 36.89 -16.10
C TYR A 340 -11.07 37.17 -15.12
N ASP A 341 -11.07 38.37 -14.55
CA ASP A 341 -12.10 38.82 -13.61
C ASP A 341 -13.47 39.00 -14.29
N ALA A 342 -13.47 39.36 -15.58
CA ALA A 342 -14.66 39.58 -16.38
C ALA A 342 -14.94 38.44 -17.38
N THR A 343 -16.18 38.37 -17.90
CA THR A 343 -16.64 37.32 -18.83
C THR A 343 -16.13 37.50 -20.27
N ASP A 344 -15.60 38.67 -20.62
CA ASP A 344 -15.13 39.08 -21.95
C ASP A 344 -13.64 38.76 -22.19
N GLY A 345 -13.01 37.92 -21.37
CA GLY A 345 -11.59 37.59 -21.47
C GLY A 345 -11.20 36.92 -22.78
N LEU A 346 -12.04 36.04 -23.35
CA LEU A 346 -11.76 35.40 -24.64
C LEU A 346 -11.84 36.38 -25.82
N PRO A 347 -12.90 37.20 -25.96
CA PRO A 347 -12.92 38.30 -26.93
C PRO A 347 -11.70 39.22 -26.82
N TYR A 348 -11.34 39.62 -25.59
CA TYR A 348 -10.20 40.49 -25.34
C TYR A 348 -8.87 39.86 -25.79
N ALA A 349 -8.63 38.60 -25.41
CA ALA A 349 -7.41 37.89 -25.80
C ALA A 349 -7.31 37.68 -27.32
N ARG A 350 -8.44 37.55 -28.03
CA ARG A 350 -8.47 37.48 -29.51
C ARG A 350 -8.24 38.83 -30.16
N ASP A 351 -8.79 39.90 -29.60
CA ASP A 351 -8.60 41.27 -30.10
C ASP A 351 -7.15 41.74 -29.98
N LEU A 352 -6.47 41.35 -28.89
CA LEU A 352 -5.03 41.58 -28.74
C LEU A 352 -4.18 40.96 -29.86
N GLY A 353 -4.68 39.91 -30.52
CA GLY A 353 -4.07 39.35 -31.74
C GLY A 353 -2.60 38.93 -31.60
N VAL A 354 -2.17 38.52 -30.39
CA VAL A 354 -0.76 38.23 -30.11
C VAL A 354 -0.34 36.93 -30.79
N THR A 355 0.54 37.03 -31.78
CA THR A 355 1.05 35.89 -32.55
C THR A 355 2.41 35.40 -32.06
N MET A 356 3.26 36.30 -31.56
CA MET A 356 4.61 36.04 -31.08
C MET A 356 4.87 36.78 -29.78
N ILE A 357 5.37 36.08 -28.77
CA ILE A 357 5.76 36.64 -27.46
C ILE A 357 7.24 36.36 -27.26
N ASP A 358 8.09 37.40 -27.29
CA ASP A 358 9.54 37.29 -27.03
C ASP A 358 10.25 36.16 -27.80
N GLY A 359 9.83 35.92 -29.06
CA GLY A 359 10.36 34.85 -29.92
C GLY A 359 9.58 33.53 -29.88
N THR A 360 8.63 33.39 -28.96
CA THR A 360 7.74 32.22 -28.83
C THR A 360 6.46 32.38 -29.63
N ALA A 361 6.14 31.40 -30.48
CA ALA A 361 4.87 31.38 -31.20
C ALA A 361 3.70 30.99 -30.29
N VAL A 362 2.61 31.75 -30.38
CA VAL A 362 1.33 31.40 -29.77
C VAL A 362 0.54 30.54 -30.76
N THR A 363 0.28 29.28 -30.41
CA THR A 363 -0.32 28.30 -31.32
C THR A 363 -1.84 28.42 -31.35
N SER A 364 -2.49 28.54 -30.19
CA SER A 364 -3.94 28.70 -30.09
C SER A 364 -4.36 29.49 -28.85
N ILE A 365 -5.46 30.23 -28.99
CA ILE A 365 -6.15 30.91 -27.91
C ILE A 365 -7.59 30.41 -27.90
N GLU A 366 -7.91 29.59 -26.89
CA GLU A 366 -9.16 28.87 -26.77
C GLU A 366 -9.86 29.19 -25.45
N ASP A 367 -11.17 28.93 -25.40
CA ASP A 367 -11.90 28.99 -24.14
C ASP A 367 -11.43 27.84 -23.24
N GLY A 368 -10.91 28.18 -22.07
CA GLY A 368 -10.45 27.25 -21.05
C GLY A 368 -11.49 27.00 -19.97
N SER A 369 -12.71 27.55 -20.12
CA SER A 369 -13.77 27.40 -19.13
C SER A 369 -14.12 25.92 -18.95
N PRO A 370 -14.21 25.41 -17.71
CA PRO A 370 -14.59 24.03 -17.48
C PRO A 370 -15.99 23.80 -18.05
N GLY A 371 -16.20 22.67 -18.74
CA GLY A 371 -17.50 22.33 -19.34
C GLY A 371 -18.65 22.24 -18.32
N VAL A 372 -18.35 22.21 -17.02
CA VAL A 372 -19.29 22.31 -15.91
C VAL A 372 -18.88 23.49 -15.04
N LEU A 373 -19.74 24.51 -14.92
CA LEU A 373 -19.53 25.63 -14.02
C LEU A 373 -19.55 25.16 -12.55
N PRO A 374 -18.70 25.73 -11.68
CA PRO A 374 -18.71 25.38 -10.26
C PRO A 374 -20.05 25.75 -9.62
N PRO A 375 -20.58 24.93 -8.69
CA PRO A 375 -21.81 25.25 -7.97
C PRO A 375 -21.59 26.46 -7.05
N TYR A 376 -22.66 27.19 -6.73
CA TYR A 376 -22.60 28.28 -5.74
C TYR A 376 -22.03 27.83 -4.38
N ALA A 377 -22.21 26.56 -4.02
CA ALA A 377 -21.62 25.97 -2.82
C ALA A 377 -20.08 26.12 -2.76
N ALA A 378 -19.41 26.17 -3.91
CA ALA A 378 -17.96 26.34 -4.00
C ALA A 378 -17.50 27.73 -3.58
N THR A 379 -18.36 28.76 -3.61
CA THR A 379 -18.05 30.13 -3.15
C THR A 379 -18.74 30.51 -1.84
N CYS A 380 -19.71 29.71 -1.40
CA CYS A 380 -20.45 29.95 -0.17
C CYS A 380 -19.58 29.72 1.08
N PRO A 381 -19.35 30.73 1.93
CA PRO A 381 -18.45 30.60 3.09
C PRO A 381 -18.94 29.59 4.11
N ILE A 382 -20.26 29.52 4.35
CA ILE A 382 -20.88 28.56 5.29
C ILE A 382 -20.63 27.12 4.82
N TYR A 383 -20.74 26.88 3.51
CA TYR A 383 -20.53 25.54 2.95
C TYR A 383 -19.06 25.15 3.01
N GLN A 384 -18.16 26.05 2.63
CA GLN A 384 -16.72 25.82 2.71
C GLN A 384 -16.24 25.62 4.15
N GLU A 385 -16.80 26.33 5.12
CA GLU A 385 -16.51 26.12 6.54
C GLU A 385 -16.95 24.73 7.01
N ALA A 386 -18.15 24.28 6.62
CA ALA A 386 -18.63 22.94 6.94
C ALA A 386 -17.74 21.85 6.32
N VAL A 387 -17.34 21.99 5.05
CA VAL A 387 -16.42 21.04 4.39
C VAL A 387 -15.06 21.01 5.09
N ARG A 388 -14.48 22.17 5.38
CA ARG A 388 -13.19 22.25 6.11
C ARG A 388 -13.27 21.67 7.53
N ALA A 389 -14.41 21.81 8.20
CA ALA A 389 -14.61 21.23 9.54
C ALA A 389 -14.66 19.70 9.49
N GLU A 390 -15.34 19.12 8.50
CA GLU A 390 -15.36 17.67 8.28
C GLU A 390 -13.98 17.14 7.87
N GLU A 391 -13.27 17.83 6.97
CA GLU A 391 -11.89 17.52 6.59
C GLU A 391 -10.96 17.56 7.81
N ALA A 392 -11.05 18.59 8.65
CA ALA A 392 -10.26 18.70 9.87
C ALA A 392 -10.56 17.57 10.86
N ALA A 393 -11.82 17.13 10.96
CA ALA A 393 -12.20 16.00 11.80
C ALA A 393 -11.65 14.67 11.25
N GLU A 394 -11.73 14.44 9.93
CA GLU A 394 -11.15 13.27 9.26
C GLU A 394 -9.63 13.23 9.44
N GLU A 395 -8.94 14.35 9.20
CA GLU A 395 -7.50 14.48 9.39
C GLU A 395 -7.09 14.23 10.86
N THR A 396 -7.86 14.77 11.81
CA THR A 396 -7.60 14.56 13.25
C THR A 396 -7.71 13.08 13.61
N LEU A 397 -8.76 12.38 13.13
CA LEU A 397 -8.94 10.95 13.39
C LEU A 397 -7.86 10.09 12.72
N MET A 398 -7.37 10.51 11.55
CA MET A 398 -6.33 9.78 10.81
C MET A 398 -4.93 9.97 11.41
N GLN A 399 -4.63 11.17 11.91
CA GLN A 399 -3.29 11.51 12.40
C GLN A 399 -3.13 11.36 13.92
N TRP A 400 -4.22 11.43 14.69
CA TRP A 400 -4.18 11.45 16.15
C TRP A 400 -5.00 10.33 16.81
N PRO A 401 -4.48 9.63 17.84
CA PRO A 401 -3.14 9.78 18.42
C PRO A 401 -2.05 9.17 17.52
N ASN A 402 -0.96 9.91 17.31
CA ASN A 402 0.18 9.40 16.55
C ASN A 402 0.97 8.38 17.38
N VAL A 403 0.86 7.10 17.01
CA VAL A 403 1.62 6.00 17.60
C VAL A 403 2.60 5.47 16.53
N PRO A 404 3.91 5.36 16.84
CA PRO A 404 4.89 4.97 15.85
C PRO A 404 4.60 3.57 15.33
N LYS A 405 4.72 3.40 14.00
CA LYS A 405 4.52 2.10 13.32
C LYS A 405 5.40 1.02 13.93
N TRP A 406 6.68 1.30 14.19
CA TRP A 406 7.56 0.36 14.88
C TRP A 406 8.60 1.06 15.74
N LYS A 407 9.00 0.40 16.82
CA LYS A 407 10.18 0.75 17.62
C LYS A 407 10.78 -0.52 18.21
N SER A 408 12.10 -0.59 18.31
CA SER A 408 12.81 -1.79 18.80
C SER A 408 12.37 -2.21 20.22
N ASN A 409 11.94 -1.26 21.06
CA ASN A 409 11.44 -1.55 22.40
C ASN A 409 10.24 -2.50 22.41
N TYR A 410 9.40 -2.50 21.36
CA TYR A 410 8.28 -3.44 21.26
C TYR A 410 8.78 -4.88 21.38
N LYS A 411 9.81 -5.23 20.59
CA LYS A 411 10.45 -6.55 20.63
C LYS A 411 11.11 -6.84 21.98
N THR A 412 11.77 -5.85 22.57
CA THR A 412 12.42 -6.00 23.89
C THR A 412 11.41 -6.32 24.99
N TRP A 413 10.23 -5.69 24.98
CA TRP A 413 9.21 -5.91 26.00
C TRP A 413 8.39 -7.19 25.80
N THR A 414 8.24 -7.63 24.54
CA THR A 414 7.50 -8.86 24.20
C THR A 414 8.31 -10.13 24.36
N ASN A 415 9.65 -10.05 24.35
CA ASN A 415 10.51 -11.21 24.59
C ASN A 415 10.40 -11.69 26.05
N ARG A 416 10.20 -12.99 26.23
CA ARG A 416 10.05 -13.66 27.52
C ARG A 416 10.84 -14.96 27.55
N ASP A 417 11.23 -15.35 28.76
CA ASP A 417 11.90 -16.63 28.97
C ASP A 417 10.89 -17.79 28.89
N VAL A 418 11.38 -18.98 28.55
CA VAL A 418 10.53 -20.18 28.42
C VAL A 418 9.80 -20.50 29.73
N ALA A 419 10.43 -20.26 30.88
CA ALA A 419 9.82 -20.46 32.19
C ALA A 419 8.59 -19.57 32.40
N ASP A 420 8.68 -18.29 32.01
CA ASP A 420 7.55 -17.34 32.09
C ASP A 420 6.42 -17.74 31.13
N ILE A 421 6.77 -18.18 29.92
CA ILE A 421 5.82 -18.63 28.90
C ILE A 421 5.01 -19.82 29.40
N VAL A 422 5.69 -20.80 30.02
CA VAL A 422 5.03 -21.97 30.62
C VAL A 422 4.16 -21.53 31.79
N ALA A 423 4.67 -20.69 32.70
CA ALA A 423 3.91 -20.23 33.86
C ALA A 423 2.63 -19.47 33.48
N TYR A 424 2.66 -18.69 32.39
CA TYR A 424 1.51 -17.91 31.92
C TYR A 424 0.47 -18.75 31.17
N ASN A 425 0.90 -19.66 30.31
CA ASN A 425 -0.01 -20.37 29.39
C ASN A 425 -0.42 -21.78 29.86
N TYR A 426 0.24 -22.37 30.85
CA TYR A 426 0.07 -23.78 31.17
C TYR A 426 -1.36 -24.16 31.61
N SER A 427 -1.81 -25.31 31.11
CA SER A 427 -3.04 -25.98 31.51
C SER A 427 -2.81 -27.49 31.47
N ASN A 428 -3.45 -28.22 32.39
CA ASN A 428 -3.39 -29.67 32.47
C ASN A 428 -3.90 -30.41 31.21
N VAL A 429 -4.52 -29.69 30.27
CA VAL A 429 -4.91 -30.21 28.95
C VAL A 429 -3.74 -30.87 28.24
N VAL A 430 -2.53 -30.31 28.32
CA VAL A 430 -1.36 -30.90 27.63
C VAL A 430 -1.03 -32.29 28.19
N ASP A 431 -1.01 -32.44 29.51
CA ASP A 431 -0.69 -33.73 30.16
C ASP A 431 -1.80 -34.77 29.95
N TYR A 432 -3.06 -34.34 29.96
CA TYR A 432 -4.20 -35.22 29.68
C TYR A 432 -4.22 -35.69 28.23
N VAL A 433 -3.95 -34.80 27.27
CA VAL A 433 -3.88 -35.15 25.86
C VAL A 433 -2.69 -36.07 25.59
N ASP A 434 -1.52 -35.81 26.18
CA ASP A 434 -0.35 -36.69 26.07
C ASP A 434 -0.67 -38.11 26.57
N ARG A 435 -1.37 -38.22 27.69
CA ARG A 435 -1.85 -39.51 28.20
C ARG A 435 -2.90 -40.14 27.29
N GLU A 436 -3.85 -39.38 26.76
CA GLU A 436 -4.86 -39.89 25.82
C GLU A 436 -4.22 -40.40 24.53
N VAL A 437 -3.26 -39.67 23.97
CA VAL A 437 -2.49 -40.06 22.78
C VAL A 437 -1.69 -41.32 23.05
N LEU A 438 -1.02 -41.41 24.20
CA LEU A 438 -0.29 -42.60 24.61
C LEU A 438 -1.20 -43.85 24.70
N LEU A 439 -2.43 -43.67 25.20
CA LEU A 439 -3.38 -44.77 25.36
C LEU A 439 -4.14 -45.13 24.06
N THR A 440 -4.38 -44.16 23.17
CA THR A 440 -5.19 -44.35 21.96
C THR A 440 -4.38 -44.56 20.69
N GLY A 441 -3.11 -44.14 20.67
CA GLY A 441 -2.25 -44.16 19.48
C GLY A 441 -2.67 -43.16 18.39
N LYS A 442 -3.54 -42.20 18.69
CA LYS A 442 -3.96 -41.17 17.72
C LYS A 442 -2.87 -40.13 17.51
N SER A 443 -2.74 -39.64 16.27
CA SER A 443 -1.82 -38.55 15.94
C SER A 443 -2.44 -37.18 16.25
N VAL A 444 -1.63 -36.25 16.75
CA VAL A 444 -1.99 -34.85 17.01
C VAL A 444 -1.08 -33.96 16.17
N TRP A 445 -1.67 -33.04 15.40
CA TRP A 445 -0.95 -32.18 14.45
C TRP A 445 -0.84 -30.72 14.92
N GLU A 446 -1.81 -30.27 15.71
CA GLU A 446 -1.85 -28.93 16.31
C GLU A 446 -1.75 -29.03 17.83
N LEU A 447 -1.19 -27.99 18.45
CA LEU A 447 -1.12 -27.93 19.90
C LEU A 447 -2.55 -27.81 20.48
N PRO A 448 -2.91 -28.59 21.51
CA PRO A 448 -4.26 -28.55 22.10
C PRO A 448 -4.53 -27.25 22.88
N ILE A 449 -3.52 -26.40 23.03
CA ILE A 449 -3.59 -25.10 23.69
C ILE A 449 -2.94 -24.03 22.81
N SER A 450 -3.53 -22.83 22.81
CA SER A 450 -2.93 -21.66 22.17
C SER A 450 -1.86 -21.06 23.09
N ILE A 451 -0.60 -21.05 22.63
CA ILE A 451 0.54 -20.50 23.38
C ILE A 451 0.76 -19.04 22.97
N ASP A 452 0.61 -18.12 23.92
CA ASP A 452 1.06 -16.74 23.76
C ASP A 452 2.51 -16.61 24.24
N TYR A 453 3.46 -16.63 23.29
CA TYR A 453 4.89 -16.50 23.55
C TYR A 453 5.27 -15.16 24.20
N THR A 454 4.40 -14.15 24.14
CA THR A 454 4.66 -12.81 24.70
C THR A 454 4.10 -12.65 26.11
N CYS A 455 3.42 -13.66 26.66
CA CYS A 455 2.75 -13.61 27.97
C CYS A 455 1.78 -12.41 28.08
N GLY A 456 1.00 -12.15 27.03
CA GLY A 456 0.05 -11.04 26.95
C GLY A 456 0.63 -9.70 26.51
N GLN A 457 1.96 -9.57 26.39
CA GLN A 457 2.61 -8.30 26.07
C GLN A 457 2.40 -7.87 24.61
N ALA A 458 2.11 -8.79 23.68
CA ALA A 458 1.75 -8.44 22.31
C ALA A 458 0.56 -7.47 22.24
N LYS A 459 -0.37 -7.55 23.21
CA LYS A 459 -1.54 -6.65 23.29
C LYS A 459 -1.17 -5.20 23.61
N SER A 460 0.04 -4.96 24.12
CA SER A 460 0.56 -3.60 24.38
C SER A 460 1.14 -2.94 23.12
N VAL A 461 1.43 -3.74 22.09
CA VAL A 461 1.93 -3.27 20.80
C VAL A 461 0.74 -2.79 19.96
N PRO A 462 0.84 -1.64 19.28
CA PRO A 462 -0.23 -1.16 18.43
C PRO A 462 -0.52 -2.14 17.28
N PRO A 463 -1.78 -2.27 16.83
CA PRO A 463 -2.19 -3.28 15.86
C PRO A 463 -1.62 -3.07 14.45
N HIS A 464 -1.23 -1.85 14.08
CA HIS A 464 -0.61 -1.53 12.79
C HIS A 464 0.92 -1.66 12.80
N ALA A 465 1.48 -2.30 13.82
CA ALA A 465 2.93 -2.40 13.97
C ALA A 465 3.55 -3.42 13.02
N GLU A 466 4.54 -2.99 12.23
CA GLU A 466 5.29 -3.87 11.32
C GLU A 466 6.78 -3.52 11.37
N GLU A 467 7.63 -4.55 11.50
CA GLU A 467 9.09 -4.37 11.54
C GLU A 467 9.60 -3.83 10.18
N PRO A 468 10.45 -2.78 10.17
CA PRO A 468 10.97 -2.22 8.92
C PRO A 468 11.93 -3.20 8.24
N ILE A 469 11.97 -3.15 6.90
CA ILE A 469 12.89 -3.95 6.10
C ILE A 469 14.32 -3.43 6.31
N LEU A 470 15.21 -4.28 6.83
CA LEU A 470 16.63 -3.97 7.00
C LEU A 470 17.42 -4.36 5.75
N THR A 471 17.97 -3.38 5.04
CA THR A 471 18.88 -3.62 3.91
C THR A 471 20.30 -3.88 4.43
N PHE A 472 20.96 -4.91 3.90
CA PHE A 472 22.33 -5.35 4.28
C PHE A 472 22.50 -5.64 5.79
N PRO A 473 21.77 -6.63 6.35
CA PRO A 473 21.99 -7.04 7.72
C PRO A 473 23.43 -7.56 7.90
N ARG A 474 24.09 -7.15 9.00
CA ARG A 474 25.42 -7.65 9.37
C ARG A 474 25.31 -9.08 9.90
N ALA A 475 25.13 -10.03 8.99
CA ALA A 475 25.08 -11.45 9.33
C ALA A 475 25.51 -12.32 8.14
N ASN A 476 26.43 -13.26 8.38
CA ASN A 476 26.67 -14.41 7.49
C ASN A 476 25.56 -15.48 7.61
N THR A 477 24.54 -15.25 8.45
CA THR A 477 23.59 -16.26 8.93
C THR A 477 22.12 -15.99 8.58
N MET A 478 21.80 -14.92 7.84
CA MET A 478 20.40 -14.57 7.50
C MET A 478 19.94 -15.03 6.11
N ILE A 479 20.52 -16.10 5.54
CA ILE A 479 20.03 -16.68 4.28
C ILE A 479 18.90 -17.72 4.52
N GLU A 480 18.63 -18.15 5.77
CA GLU A 480 17.66 -19.24 6.01
C GLU A 480 16.31 -18.86 6.64
N VAL A 481 16.08 -17.63 7.11
CA VAL A 481 14.86 -17.32 7.88
C VAL A 481 13.64 -16.88 7.02
N GLN A 482 13.72 -16.95 5.69
CA GLN A 482 12.56 -16.73 4.81
C GLN A 482 11.85 -18.02 4.36
N LYS A 483 12.20 -19.18 4.93
CA LYS A 483 11.51 -20.46 4.69
C LYS A 483 11.14 -21.16 5.99
N LEU A 484 10.22 -20.60 6.77
CA LEU A 484 9.33 -21.35 7.66
C LEU A 484 7.99 -20.65 7.75
#